data_AF-A0A926C902-F1
#
_entry.id   AF-A0A926C902-F1
#
_cell.length_a   1.000
_cell.length_b   1.000
_cell.length_c   1.000
_cell.angle_alpha   90.00
_cell.angle_beta   90.00
_cell.angle_gamma   90.00
#
_symmetry.space_group_name_H-M   'P 1'
#
loop_
_entity.id
_entity.type
_entity.pdbx_description
1 polymer ?
#
loop_
_entity_poly.entity_id
_entity_poly.type
_entity_poly.pdbx_seq_one_letter_code
_entity_poly.pdbx_strand_id
1 'polypeptide(L)'
;DAFAIACADGRYVGQSQLLLMPETTELETGWTAVLPAYRQRGLATALKVATLVWAKGQGAYTAVRTWNNATNAKMIGINQRLGFVPQPEWFWFERTLEL
;
A
#
# COMPACT_ATOMS: atom_id res chain seq x y z
N ASP A 1 5.26 -5.48 -11.64
CA ASP A 1 4.98 -4.36 -10.73
C ASP A 1 4.14 -3.30 -11.40
N ALA A 2 3.42 -2.51 -10.61
CA ALA A 2 2.61 -1.38 -11.10
C ALA A 2 2.66 -0.20 -10.13
N PHE A 3 2.56 1.02 -10.66
CA PHE A 3 2.62 2.26 -9.88
C PHE A 3 1.45 3.17 -10.25
N ALA A 4 0.81 3.75 -9.23
CA ALA A 4 -0.07 4.90 -9.37
C ALA A 4 0.66 6.13 -8.82
N ILE A 5 0.69 7.22 -9.61
CA ILE A 5 1.35 8.47 -9.25
C ILE A 5 0.32 9.60 -9.24
N ALA A 6 0.28 10.38 -8.17
CA ALA A 6 -0.54 11.59 -8.09
C ALA A 6 0.30 12.78 -8.54
N CYS A 7 -0.23 13.57 -9.47
CA CYS A 7 0.40 14.78 -9.99
C CYS A 7 -0.42 16.02 -9.61
N ALA A 8 0.26 17.10 -9.24
CA ALA A 8 -0.35 18.43 -9.09
C ALA A 8 0.61 19.47 -9.67
N ASP A 9 0.11 20.33 -10.57
CA ASP A 9 0.89 21.41 -11.20
C ASP A 9 2.23 20.94 -11.79
N GLY A 10 2.20 19.80 -12.50
CA GLY A 10 3.40 19.20 -13.11
C GLY A 10 4.36 18.51 -12.13
N ARG A 11 4.02 18.41 -10.84
CA ARG A 11 4.86 17.78 -9.81
C ARG A 11 4.26 16.48 -9.31
N TYR A 12 5.10 15.49 -9.02
CA TYR A 12 4.70 14.27 -8.33
C TYR A 12 4.50 14.55 -6.84
N VAL A 13 3.31 14.24 -6.33
CA VAL A 13 2.89 14.57 -4.95
C VAL A 13 2.48 13.37 -4.12
N GLY A 14 2.39 12.18 -4.73
CA GLY A 14 2.17 10.94 -4.01
C GLY A 14 2.25 9.71 -4.91
N GLN A 15 2.33 8.55 -4.29
CA GLN A 15 2.39 7.26 -4.96
C GLN A 15 1.68 6.15 -4.19
N SER A 16 1.29 5.09 -4.91
CA SER A 16 1.04 3.74 -4.40
C SER A 16 1.62 2.74 -5.39
N GLN A 17 2.14 1.62 -4.91
CA GLN A 17 2.76 0.59 -5.77
C GLN A 17 2.22 -0.80 -5.46
N LEU A 18 2.21 -1.65 -6.49
CA LEU A 18 1.97 -3.08 -6.39
C LEU A 18 3.21 -3.84 -6.84
N LEU A 19 3.66 -4.75 -5.99
CA LEU A 19 4.79 -5.63 -6.22
C LEU A 19 4.28 -7.06 -6.41
N LEU A 20 4.83 -7.79 -7.37
CA LEU A 20 4.51 -9.22 -7.51
C LEU A 20 5.17 -9.98 -6.36
N MET A 21 4.39 -10.79 -5.64
CA MET A 21 4.95 -11.70 -4.66
C MET A 21 5.53 -12.94 -5.37
N PRO A 22 6.82 -13.28 -5.18
CA PRO A 22 7.45 -14.42 -5.84
C PRO A 22 6.67 -15.72 -5.63
N GLU A 23 6.59 -16.55 -6.67
CA GLU A 23 5.98 -17.89 -6.62
C GLU A 23 4.49 -17.91 -6.25
N THR A 24 3.79 -16.77 -6.38
CA THR A 24 2.35 -16.66 -6.10
C THR A 24 1.59 -15.95 -7.22
N THR A 25 0.25 -15.94 -7.14
CA THR A 25 -0.64 -15.11 -7.96
C THR A 25 -1.12 -13.87 -7.19
N GLU A 26 -0.33 -13.42 -6.22
CA GLU A 26 -0.69 -12.32 -5.32
C GLU A 26 0.20 -11.11 -5.53
N LEU A 27 -0.37 -9.95 -5.23
CA LEU A 27 0.36 -8.69 -5.21
C LEU A 27 0.49 -8.17 -3.79
N GLU A 28 1.55 -7.42 -3.54
CA GLU A 28 1.73 -6.65 -2.33
C GLU A 28 1.59 -5.16 -2.63
N THR A 29 0.73 -4.46 -1.90
CA THR A 29 0.80 -3.01 -1.82
C THR A 29 1.99 -2.62 -0.95
N GLY A 30 3.06 -2.17 -1.61
CA GLY A 30 4.24 -1.61 -0.95
C GLY A 30 3.99 -0.18 -0.48
N TRP A 31 4.93 0.73 -0.78
CA TRP A 31 4.83 2.12 -0.31
C TRP A 31 3.61 2.86 -0.87
N THR A 32 2.79 3.38 0.06
CA THR A 32 1.80 4.43 -0.23
C THR A 32 2.18 5.70 0.50
N ALA A 33 2.52 6.75 -0.23
CA ALA A 33 3.02 8.01 0.35
C ALA A 33 2.42 9.23 -0.35
N VAL A 34 2.20 10.30 0.41
CA VAL A 34 1.74 11.59 -0.10
C VAL A 34 2.55 12.68 0.60
N LEU A 35 3.03 13.66 -0.18
CA LEU A 35 3.76 14.82 0.32
C LEU A 35 2.92 15.56 1.37
N PRO A 36 3.52 16.04 2.49
CA PRO A 36 2.78 16.65 3.60
C PRO A 36 1.75 17.71 3.19
N ALA A 37 2.12 18.61 2.27
CA ALA A 37 1.24 19.70 1.78
C ALA A 37 -0.03 19.22 1.06
N TYR A 38 -0.06 17.96 0.62
CA TYR A 38 -1.15 17.36 -0.16
C TYR A 38 -1.93 16.29 0.63
N ARG A 39 -1.60 16.07 1.91
CA ARG A 39 -2.31 15.11 2.79
C ARG A 39 -3.71 15.62 3.15
N GLN A 40 -4.54 14.72 3.70
CA GLN A 40 -5.93 14.99 4.11
C GLN A 40 -6.87 15.39 2.97
N ARG A 41 -6.52 15.05 1.72
CA ARG A 41 -7.32 15.30 0.51
C ARG A 41 -7.78 14.02 -0.20
N GLY A 42 -7.73 12.88 0.50
CA GLY A 42 -8.10 11.58 -0.07
C GLY A 42 -7.09 10.95 -1.05
N LEU A 43 -5.96 11.61 -1.33
CA LEU A 43 -4.98 11.14 -2.33
C LEU A 43 -4.46 9.71 -2.09
N ALA A 44 -4.14 9.37 -0.84
CA ALA A 44 -3.67 8.02 -0.51
C ALA A 44 -4.72 6.94 -0.82
N THR A 45 -5.99 7.22 -0.54
CA THR A 45 -7.11 6.34 -0.89
C THR A 45 -7.27 6.23 -2.39
N ALA A 46 -7.27 7.35 -3.11
CA ALA A 46 -7.39 7.35 -4.57
C ALA A 46 -6.27 6.56 -5.26
N LEU A 47 -5.04 6.72 -4.78
CA LEU A 47 -3.87 5.98 -5.27
C LEU A 47 -4.02 4.47 -5.05
N LYS A 48 -4.47 4.05 -3.86
CA LYS A 48 -4.75 2.64 -3.58
C LYS A 48 -5.88 2.08 -4.43
N VAL A 49 -6.97 2.83 -4.62
CA VAL A 49 -8.07 2.44 -5.51
C VAL A 49 -7.56 2.26 -6.94
N ALA A 50 -6.76 3.20 -7.46
CA ALA A 50 -6.20 3.09 -8.80
C ALA A 50 -5.37 1.81 -8.99
N THR A 51 -4.53 1.48 -8.00
CA THR A 51 -3.76 0.22 -8.02
C THR A 51 -4.66 -1.02 -7.96
N LEU A 52 -5.71 -1.02 -7.13
CA LEU A 52 -6.64 -2.16 -7.02
C LEU A 52 -7.47 -2.35 -8.29
N VAL A 53 -7.91 -1.26 -8.93
CA VAL A 53 -8.60 -1.30 -10.23
C VAL A 53 -7.68 -1.88 -11.30
N TRP A 54 -6.42 -1.44 -11.34
CA TRP A 54 -5.43 -2.00 -12.25
C TRP A 54 -5.24 -3.51 -12.02
N ALA A 55 -5.05 -3.93 -10.77
CA ALA A 55 -4.85 -5.34 -10.42
C ALA A 55 -6.04 -6.21 -10.85
N LYS A 56 -7.26 -5.75 -10.58
CA LYS A 56 -8.49 -6.42 -11.02
C LYS A 56 -8.58 -6.51 -12.55
N GLY A 57 -8.18 -5.46 -13.26
CA GLY A 57 -8.18 -5.40 -14.72
C GLY A 57 -7.23 -6.37 -15.39
N GLN A 58 -6.16 -6.82 -14.72
CA GLN A 58 -5.25 -7.83 -15.27
C GLN A 58 -5.86 -9.24 -15.30
N GLY A 59 -6.86 -9.53 -14.47
CA GLY A 59 -7.58 -10.82 -14.45
C GLY A 59 -6.75 -12.04 -14.02
N ALA A 60 -5.48 -11.87 -13.66
CA ALA A 60 -4.57 -12.97 -13.32
C ALA A 60 -4.22 -13.09 -11.82
N TYR A 61 -4.57 -12.08 -11.01
CA TYR A 61 -4.20 -12.00 -9.60
C TYR A 61 -5.36 -12.40 -8.68
N THR A 62 -5.05 -13.16 -7.62
CA THR A 62 -6.04 -13.72 -6.70
C THR A 62 -6.23 -12.89 -5.43
N ALA A 63 -5.20 -12.15 -5.01
CA ALA A 63 -5.27 -11.29 -3.83
C ALA A 63 -4.28 -10.12 -3.90
N VAL A 64 -4.56 -9.09 -3.10
CA VAL A 64 -3.63 -7.99 -2.80
C VAL A 64 -3.43 -7.92 -1.29
N ARG A 65 -2.18 -7.98 -0.84
CA ARG A 65 -1.77 -7.93 0.57
C ARG A 65 -1.05 -6.63 0.88
N THR A 66 -0.94 -6.25 2.15
CA THR A 66 -0.15 -5.09 2.57
C THR A 66 0.22 -5.21 4.05
N TRP A 67 1.35 -4.65 4.45
CA TRP A 67 1.78 -4.60 5.84
C TRP A 67 1.73 -3.18 6.38
N ASN A 68 1.39 -3.05 7.66
CA ASN A 68 1.28 -1.78 8.34
C ASN A 68 1.90 -1.93 9.73
N ASN A 69 2.61 -0.89 10.19
CA ASN A 69 2.91 -0.79 11.62
C ASN A 69 1.59 -0.68 12.39
N ALA A 70 1.42 -1.45 13.47
CA ALA A 70 0.20 -1.50 14.28
C ALA A 70 -0.24 -0.11 14.79
N THR A 71 0.70 0.82 14.96
CA THR A 71 0.43 2.19 15.42
C THR A 71 -0.05 3.13 14.29
N ASN A 72 0.00 2.72 13.02
CA ASN A 72 -0.41 3.53 11.88
C ASN A 72 -1.93 3.49 11.65
N ALA A 73 -2.69 4.02 12.60
CA ALA A 73 -4.16 4.04 12.56
C ALA A 73 -4.75 4.65 11.28
N LYS A 74 -4.07 5.65 10.69
CA LYS A 74 -4.51 6.30 9.45
C LYS A 74 -4.47 5.34 8.26
N MET A 75 -3.36 4.62 8.07
CA MET A 75 -3.25 3.68 6.95
C MET A 75 -4.11 2.43 7.16
N ILE A 76 -4.21 1.95 8.40
CA ILE A 76 -5.13 0.87 8.78
C ILE A 76 -6.57 1.25 8.41
N GLY A 77 -7.01 2.46 8.76
CA GLY A 77 -8.34 2.95 8.42
C GLY A 77 -8.59 3.12 6.92
N ILE A 78 -7.56 3.37 6.11
CA ILE A 78 -7.69 3.36 4.64
C ILE A 78 -7.90 1.92 4.15
N ASN A 79 -7.07 0.98 4.61
CA ASN A 79 -7.15 -0.42 4.19
C ASN A 79 -8.51 -1.04 4.55
N GLN A 80 -9.00 -0.81 5.76
CA GLN A 80 -10.33 -1.29 6.20
C GLN A 80 -11.46 -0.76 5.30
N ARG A 81 -11.45 0.54 4.96
CA ARG A 81 -12.45 1.14 4.06
C ARG A 81 -12.39 0.55 2.64
N LEU A 82 -11.23 0.05 2.22
CA LEU A 82 -11.03 -0.59 0.93
C LEU A 82 -11.29 -2.11 0.95
N GLY A 83 -11.76 -2.66 2.09
CA GLY A 83 -12.12 -4.06 2.20
C GLY A 83 -10.94 -5.01 2.50
N PHE A 84 -9.75 -4.48 2.84
CA PHE A 84 -8.69 -5.33 3.37
C PHE A 84 -9.12 -5.89 4.73
N VAL A 85 -8.94 -7.19 4.89
CA VAL A 85 -9.28 -7.92 6.12
C VAL A 85 -8.00 -8.12 6.94
N PRO A 86 -8.01 -7.84 8.27
CA PRO A 86 -6.87 -8.13 9.14
C PRO A 86 -6.40 -9.58 9.03
N GLN A 87 -5.09 -9.76 9.06
CA GLN A 87 -4.39 -11.05 9.10
C GLN A 87 -3.58 -11.14 10.41
N PRO A 88 -3.07 -12.32 10.81
CA PRO A 88 -2.28 -12.46 12.03
C PRO A 88 -1.15 -11.42 12.13
N GLU A 89 -1.02 -10.81 13.31
CA GLU A 89 0.02 -9.82 13.58
C GLU A 89 1.39 -10.47 13.78
N TRP A 90 2.45 -9.76 13.41
CA TRP A 90 3.83 -10.22 13.53
C TRP A 90 4.54 -9.41 14.60
N PHE A 91 5.22 -10.10 15.51
CA PHE A 91 6.09 -9.48 16.51
C PHE A 91 7.55 -9.70 16.11
N TRP A 92 8.33 -8.62 16.14
CA TRP A 92 9.75 -8.66 15.84
C TRP A 92 10.53 -8.82 17.15
N PHE A 93 11.39 -9.84 17.20
CA PHE A 93 12.41 -9.96 18.23
C PHE A 93 13.74 -9.55 17.62
N GLU A 94 14.46 -8.67 18.30
CA GLU A 94 15.80 -8.25 17.90
C GLU A 94 16.75 -8.46 19.07
N ARG A 95 17.96 -8.95 18.77
CA ARG A 95 19.08 -8.99 19.71
C ARG A 95 20.24 -8.29 19.06
N THR A 96 20.68 -7.17 19.63
CA THR A 96 21.92 -6.52 19.24
C THR A 96 23.10 -7.41 19.63
N LEU A 97 24.01 -7.65 18.68
CA LEU A 97 25.29 -8.29 18.93
C LEU A 97 26.36 -7.21 19.04
N GLU A 98 27.20 -7.28 20.07
CA GLU A 98 28.42 -6.48 20.12
C GLU A 98 29.41 -7.07 19.11
N LEU A 99 29.92 -6.22 18.21
CA LEU A 99 31.02 -6.54 17.29
C LEU A 99 32.36 -6.21 17.94
#